data_AF-A0A7S3FIZ7-F1
#
_entry.id   AF-A0A7S3FIZ7-F1
#
_cell.length_a   1.000
_cell.length_b   1.000
_cell.length_c   1.000
_cell.angle_alpha   90.00
_cell.angle_beta   90.00
_cell.angle_gamma   90.00
#
_symmetry.space_group_name_H-M   'P 1'
#
loop_
_entity.id
_entity.type
_entity.pdbx_description
1 polymer ?
#
loop_
_entity_poly.entity_id
_entity_poly.type
_entity_poly.pdbx_seq_one_letter_code
_entity_poly.pdbx_strand_id
1 'polypeptide(L)'
;AGAHQRRGRAGRVQSGVCLRLYPRHTHDGFMEHTPPELLRTPLEGLILQIKALGLPCAASFLARSLEPPDERAVANALSLLEEIGAIETADADEGERLTALGRHLAALP
;
A
#
# COMPACT_ATOMS: atom_id res chain seq x y z
N ALA A 1 19.27 1.01 -2.46
CA ALA A 1 18.58 1.79 -3.51
C ALA A 1 18.52 3.31 -3.22
N GLY A 2 17.87 3.78 -2.15
CA GLY A 2 17.63 5.22 -1.91
C GLY A 2 18.90 6.10 -1.85
N ALA A 3 19.97 5.63 -1.21
CA ALA A 3 21.26 6.34 -1.16
C ALA A 3 21.88 6.55 -2.55
N HIS A 4 21.70 5.58 -3.46
CA HIS A 4 22.17 5.67 -4.84
C HIS A 4 21.36 6.72 -5.62
N GLN A 5 20.04 6.72 -5.45
CA GLN A 5 19.16 7.73 -6.07
C GLN A 5 19.52 9.16 -5.63
N ARG A 6 19.80 9.38 -4.33
CA ARG A 6 20.22 10.69 -3.82
C ARG A 6 21.57 11.16 -4.39
N ARG A 7 22.54 10.24 -4.51
CA ARG A 7 23.83 10.55 -5.18
C ARG A 7 23.63 11.02 -6.62
N GLY A 8 22.72 10.39 -7.37
CA GLY A 8 22.42 10.76 -8.76
C GLY A 8 21.88 12.19 -8.93
N ARG A 9 21.32 12.82 -7.89
CA ARG A 9 20.79 14.18 -7.98
C ARG A 9 21.88 15.25 -8.11
N ALA A 10 23.07 15.01 -7.56
CA ALA A 10 24.15 16.00 -7.53
C ALA A 10 24.89 16.15 -8.88
N GLY A 11 24.80 15.14 -9.76
CA GLY A 11 25.60 15.05 -10.99
C GLY A 11 24.87 15.38 -12.29
N ARG A 12 23.71 16.05 -12.26
CA ARG A 12 22.85 16.23 -13.45
C ARG A 12 23.39 17.25 -14.46
N VAL A 13 24.13 18.26 -14.00
CA VAL A 13 24.60 19.38 -14.82
C VAL A 13 26.12 19.43 -14.89
N GLN A 14 26.79 19.14 -13.77
CA GLN A 14 28.23 19.07 -13.65
C GLN A 14 28.60 18.07 -12.55
N SER A 15 29.89 17.76 -12.39
CA SER A 15 30.37 16.92 -11.29
C SER A 15 29.94 17.49 -9.94
N GLY A 16 29.20 16.69 -9.17
CA GLY A 16 28.71 17.06 -7.85
C GLY A 16 29.17 16.10 -6.76
N VAL A 17 29.00 16.51 -5.50
CA VAL A 17 29.37 15.72 -4.32
C VAL A 17 28.12 15.31 -3.56
N CYS A 18 28.08 14.07 -3.08
CA CYS A 18 27.01 13.55 -2.22
C CYS A 18 27.61 13.16 -0.86
N LEU A 19 27.30 13.96 0.18
CA LEU A 19 27.72 13.67 1.55
C LEU A 19 26.74 12.68 2.20
N ARG A 20 27.28 11.65 2.84
CA ARG A 20 26.50 10.64 3.57
C ARG A 20 26.77 10.79 5.05
N LEU A 21 25.73 11.00 5.85
CA LEU A 21 25.83 11.22 7.30
C LEU A 21 25.74 9.90 8.08
N TYR A 22 26.42 8.86 7.60
CA TYR A 22 26.49 7.55 8.24
C TYR A 22 27.81 6.84 7.85
N PRO A 23 28.37 5.99 8.74
CA PRO A 23 29.56 5.20 8.45
C PRO A 23 29.36 4.21 7.29
N ARG A 24 30.47 3.78 6.68
CA ARG A 24 30.45 2.80 5.58
C ARG A 24 29.89 1.44 6.00
N HIS A 25 30.24 0.94 7.18
CA HIS A 25 29.71 -0.34 7.66
C HIS A 25 28.17 -0.31 7.81
N THR A 26 27.60 0.84 8.19
CA THR A 26 26.15 1.03 8.27
C THR A 26 25.51 0.99 6.89
N HIS A 27 26.15 1.62 5.90
CA HIS A 27 25.70 1.56 4.51
C HIS A 27 25.70 0.13 3.97
N ASP A 28 26.75 -0.64 4.26
CA ASP A 28 26.92 -2.00 3.76
C ASP A 28 25.93 -2.99 4.43
N GLY A 29 25.41 -2.63 5.61
CA GLY A 29 24.34 -3.37 6.30
C GLY A 29 22.92 -2.96 5.91
N PHE A 30 22.71 -1.96 5.04
CA PHE A 30 21.36 -1.59 4.60
C PHE A 30 20.78 -2.62 3.65
N MET A 31 19.48 -2.88 3.78
CA MET A 31 18.75 -3.62 2.76
C MET A 31 18.87 -2.92 1.41
N GLU A 32 19.08 -3.72 0.36
CA GLU A 32 19.27 -3.20 -0.99
C GLU A 32 18.03 -2.43 -1.46
N HIS A 33 16.84 -2.92 -1.13
CA HIS A 33 15.56 -2.29 -1.43
C HIS A 33 14.73 -2.14 -0.17
N THR A 34 13.95 -1.06 -0.11
CA THR A 34 12.94 -0.92 0.93
C THR A 34 11.79 -1.87 0.56
N PRO A 35 11.26 -2.65 1.52
CA PRO A 35 10.07 -3.46 1.30
C PRO A 35 8.92 -2.64 0.70
N PRO A 36 8.10 -3.23 -0.19
CA PRO A 36 6.96 -2.57 -0.81
C PRO A 36 6.06 -1.89 0.22
N GLU A 37 5.44 -0.79 -0.20
CA GLU A 37 4.47 -0.06 0.63
C GLU A 37 3.26 -0.93 0.97
N LEU A 38 2.79 -1.72 0.00
CA LEU A 38 1.67 -2.66 0.14
C LEU A 38 1.81 -3.62 1.34
N LEU A 39 3.03 -3.97 1.72
CA LEU A 39 3.31 -4.90 2.83
C LEU A 39 3.48 -4.21 4.19
N ARG A 40 3.45 -2.87 4.22
CA ARG A 40 3.83 -2.06 5.40
C ARG A 40 2.81 -1.00 5.78
N THR A 41 1.76 -0.82 5.00
CA THR A 41 0.72 0.17 5.26
C THR A 41 -0.62 -0.51 5.55
N PRO A 42 -1.49 0.15 6.34
CA PRO A 42 -2.88 -0.28 6.48
C PRO A 42 -3.59 -0.35 5.11
N LEU A 43 -4.47 -1.34 4.93
CA LEU A 43 -5.06 -1.70 3.63
C LEU A 43 -6.48 -1.14 3.43
N GLU A 44 -7.09 -0.52 4.43
CA GLU A 44 -8.48 -0.07 4.44
C GLU A 44 -8.74 0.93 3.31
N GLY A 45 -7.87 1.94 3.19
CA GLY A 45 -7.97 2.95 2.13
C GLY A 45 -7.81 2.35 0.73
N LEU A 46 -6.89 1.38 0.59
CA LEU A 46 -6.68 0.68 -0.68
C LEU A 46 -7.89 -0.19 -1.05
N ILE A 47 -8.47 -0.91 -0.10
CA ILE A 47 -9.67 -1.72 -0.30
C ILE A 47 -10.86 -0.84 -0.70
N LEU A 48 -11.05 0.31 -0.03
CA LEU A 48 -12.08 1.28 -0.40
C LEU A 48 -11.90 1.80 -1.83
N GLN A 49 -10.67 2.10 -2.25
CA GLN A 49 -10.38 2.53 -3.63
C GLN A 49 -10.67 1.42 -4.64
N ILE A 50 -10.27 0.17 -4.36
CA ILE A 50 -10.56 -0.99 -5.21
C ILE A 50 -12.08 -1.14 -5.41
N LYS A 51 -12.85 -0.99 -4.32
CA LYS A 51 -14.31 -1.07 -4.38
C LYS A 51 -14.95 0.11 -5.08
N ALA A 52 -14.43 1.33 -4.88
CA ALA A 52 -14.91 2.51 -5.59
C ALA A 52 -14.70 2.42 -7.10
N LEU A 53 -13.67 1.70 -7.55
CA LEU A 53 -13.41 1.39 -8.96
C LEU A 53 -14.34 0.29 -9.53
N GLY A 54 -15.22 -0.31 -8.72
CA GLY A 54 -16.13 -1.37 -9.15
C GLY A 54 -15.44 -2.72 -9.39
N LEU A 55 -14.25 -2.93 -8.81
CA LEU A 55 -13.55 -4.20 -8.91
C LEU A 55 -14.20 -5.26 -8.00
N PRO A 56 -14.17 -6.56 -8.41
CA PRO A 56 -14.68 -7.66 -7.60
C PRO A 56 -13.83 -7.86 -6.33
N CYS A 57 -14.13 -8.90 -5.54
CA CYS A 57 -13.48 -9.27 -4.26
C CYS A 57 -12.07 -8.67 -4.06
N ALA A 58 -11.94 -7.79 -3.06
CA ALA A 58 -10.70 -7.04 -2.85
C ALA A 58 -9.54 -7.98 -2.49
N ALA A 59 -9.83 -9.04 -1.72
CA ALA A 59 -8.84 -10.07 -1.39
C ALA A 59 -8.32 -10.79 -2.64
N SER A 60 -9.20 -11.21 -3.54
CA SER A 60 -8.80 -11.86 -4.80
C SER A 60 -8.00 -10.93 -5.72
N PHE A 61 -8.31 -9.63 -5.71
CA PHE A 61 -7.56 -8.63 -6.46
C PHE A 61 -6.14 -8.45 -5.91
N LEU A 62 -6.01 -8.29 -4.59
CA LEU A 62 -4.71 -8.12 -3.91
C LEU A 62 -3.82 -9.36 -4.03
N ALA A 63 -4.42 -10.56 -4.04
CA ALA A 63 -3.69 -11.82 -4.25
C ALA A 63 -3.02 -11.92 -5.63
N ARG A 64 -3.45 -11.13 -6.62
CA ARG A 64 -2.84 -11.08 -7.97
C ARG A 64 -1.73 -10.05 -8.11
N SER A 65 -1.40 -9.32 -7.06
CA SER A 65 -0.31 -8.33 -7.07
C SER A 65 1.07 -9.00 -7.12
N LEU A 66 2.11 -8.23 -7.48
CA LEU A 66 3.48 -8.75 -7.63
C LEU A 66 4.00 -9.38 -6.32
N GLU A 67 3.71 -8.73 -5.19
CA GLU A 67 4.01 -9.21 -3.85
C GLU A 67 2.72 -9.07 -3.01
N PRO A 68 1.95 -10.15 -2.86
CA PRO A 68 0.67 -10.09 -2.17
C PRO A 68 0.85 -9.81 -0.67
N PRO A 69 -0.05 -9.01 -0.06
CA PRO A 69 -0.05 -8.78 1.37
C PRO A 69 -0.45 -10.04 2.14
N ASP A 70 -0.19 -10.06 3.45
CA ASP A 70 -0.66 -11.11 4.35
C ASP A 70 -2.20 -11.17 4.32
N GLU A 71 -2.76 -12.36 4.12
CA GLU A 71 -4.20 -12.62 4.13
C GLU A 71 -4.85 -12.13 5.43
N ARG A 72 -4.13 -12.24 6.56
CA ARG A 72 -4.61 -11.74 7.86
C ARG A 72 -4.75 -10.21 7.87
N ALA A 73 -3.82 -9.50 7.24
CA ALA A 73 -3.89 -8.05 7.14
C ALA A 73 -5.07 -7.61 6.28
N VAL A 74 -5.35 -8.33 5.19
CA VAL A 74 -6.52 -8.09 4.33
C VAL A 74 -7.82 -8.36 5.10
N ALA A 75 -7.90 -9.50 5.78
CA ALA A 75 -9.07 -9.86 6.57
C ALA A 75 -9.37 -8.84 7.68
N ASN A 76 -8.34 -8.41 8.43
CA ASN A 76 -8.49 -7.40 9.47
C ASN A 76 -9.00 -6.06 8.91
N ALA A 77 -8.48 -5.63 7.76
CA ALA A 77 -8.93 -4.40 7.11
C ALA A 77 -10.38 -4.50 6.62
N LEU A 78 -10.79 -5.66 6.08
CA LEU A 78 -12.19 -5.91 5.71
C LEU A 78 -13.11 -5.88 6.95
N SER A 79 -12.74 -6.58 8.02
CA SER A 79 -13.51 -6.55 9.27
C SER A 79 -13.66 -5.14 9.83
N LEU A 80 -12.59 -4.34 9.82
CA LEU A 80 -12.66 -2.94 10.27
C LEU A 80 -13.59 -2.10 9.38
N LEU A 81 -13.51 -2.27 8.06
CA LEU A 81 -14.38 -1.55 7.11
C LEU A 81 -15.86 -1.95 7.27
N GLU A 82 -16.13 -3.19 7.64
CA GLU A 82 -17.46 -3.70 7.96
C GLU A 82 -17.97 -3.14 9.30
N GLU A 83 -17.12 -3.13 10.34
CA GLU A 83 -17.44 -2.56 11.65
C GLU A 83 -17.82 -1.07 11.58
N ILE A 84 -17.14 -0.29 10.73
CA ILE A 84 -17.47 1.13 10.52
C ILE A 84 -18.64 1.35 9.55
N GLY A 85 -19.18 0.29 8.94
CA GLY A 85 -20.27 0.36 7.96
C GLY A 85 -19.86 0.97 6.61
N ALA A 86 -18.58 0.92 6.25
CA ALA A 86 -18.09 1.39 4.96
C ALA A 86 -18.30 0.35 3.85
N ILE A 87 -18.27 -0.94 4.20
CA ILE A 87 -18.62 -2.05 3.32
C ILE A 87 -19.71 -2.90 3.98
N GLU A 88 -20.57 -3.49 3.17
CA GLU A 88 -21.56 -4.48 3.58
C GLU A 88 -21.21 -5.81 2.90
N THR A 89 -21.13 -6.87 3.70
CA THR A 89 -21.10 -8.24 3.20
C THR A 89 -22.56 -8.66 2.99
N ALA A 90 -23.12 -8.38 1.81
CA ALA A 90 -24.44 -8.89 1.48
C ALA A 90 -24.36 -10.43 1.40
N ASP A 91 -25.39 -11.12 1.93
CA ASP A 91 -25.50 -12.58 2.02
C ASP A 91 -24.86 -13.28 0.81
N ALA A 92 -24.07 -14.33 1.10
CA ALA A 92 -23.34 -15.33 0.30
C ALA A 92 -23.22 -15.24 -1.25
N ASP A 93 -24.19 -14.64 -1.95
CA ASP A 93 -24.29 -14.53 -3.41
C ASP A 93 -24.02 -13.11 -3.97
N GLU A 94 -24.16 -12.01 -3.21
CA GLU A 94 -24.00 -10.63 -3.75
C GLU A 94 -22.61 -10.00 -3.54
N GLY A 95 -21.77 -10.59 -2.67
CA GLY A 95 -20.40 -10.14 -2.44
C GLY A 95 -20.26 -8.82 -1.67
N GLU A 96 -19.01 -8.40 -1.45
CA GLU A 96 -18.68 -7.19 -0.69
C GLU A 96 -19.12 -5.93 -1.45
N ARG A 97 -20.09 -5.19 -0.91
CA ARG A 97 -20.69 -3.99 -1.50
C ARG A 97 -20.26 -2.72 -0.76
N LEU A 98 -19.96 -1.66 -1.51
CA LEU A 98 -19.61 -0.37 -0.95
C LEU A 98 -20.87 0.40 -0.51
N THR A 99 -20.92 0.84 0.74
CA THR A 99 -22.06 1.60 1.28
C THR A 99 -22.03 3.07 0.82
N ALA A 100 -23.07 3.84 1.17
CA ALA A 100 -23.04 5.29 0.96
C ALA A 100 -21.91 5.97 1.75
N LEU A 101 -21.66 5.50 2.98
CA LEU A 101 -20.55 5.97 3.81
C LEU A 101 -19.20 5.62 3.18
N GLY A 102 -19.03 4.37 2.74
CA GLY A 102 -17.79 3.92 2.10
C GLY A 102 -17.46 4.72 0.84
N ARG A 103 -18.47 5.11 0.06
CA ARG A 103 -18.28 6.01 -1.10
C ARG A 103 -17.76 7.39 -0.71
N HIS A 104 -18.24 7.96 0.39
CA HIS A 104 -17.73 9.23 0.89
C HIS A 104 -16.29 9.09 1.42
N LEU A 105 -16.01 8.03 2.18
CA LEU A 105 -14.67 7.76 2.70
C LEU A 105 -13.64 7.54 1.58
N ALA A 106 -14.01 6.83 0.52
CA ALA A 106 -13.15 6.59 -0.64
C ALA A 106 -12.83 7.88 -1.43
N ALA A 107 -13.64 8.94 -1.28
CA ALA A 107 -13.44 10.23 -1.94
C ALA A 107 -12.57 11.19 -1.11
N LEU A 108 -12.22 10.83 0.14
CA LEU A 108 -11.33 11.62 0.99
C LEU A 108 -9.87 11.19 0.75
N PRO A 109 -8.94 12.14 0.57
CA PRO A 109 -7.52 11.85 0.33
C PRO A 109 -6.78 11.40 1.59
#